data_AF-A0A2T4Y3B6-F1
#
_entry.id   AF-A0A2T4Y3B6-F1
#
_cell.length_a   1.000
_cell.length_b   1.000
_cell.length_c   1.000
_cell.angle_alpha   90.00
_cell.angle_beta   90.00
_cell.angle_gamma   90.00
#
_symmetry.space_group_name_H-M   'P 1'
#
loop_
_entity.id
_entity.type
_entity.pdbx_description
1 polymer ?
#
loop_
_entity_poly.entity_id
_entity_poly.type
_entity_poly.pdbx_seq_one_letter_code
_entity_poly.pdbx_strand_id
1 'polypeptide(L)'
;MINLQSYNEVLDFLDLFFQKYILDSNCLQDMQSILDGCRKEKMVAMRAIDSCFMEYRRKTQDYRVPTIEELEIWKQLFNVWQ
;
A
#
# COMPACT_ATOMS: atom_id res chain seq x y z
N MET A 1 -5.99 -7.55 -15.03
CA MET A 1 -6.61 -6.21 -14.87
C MET A 1 -7.05 -6.13 -13.42
N ILE A 2 -6.43 -5.27 -12.62
CA ILE A 2 -6.84 -5.07 -11.22
C ILE A 2 -8.17 -4.32 -11.25
N ASN A 3 -9.21 -4.85 -10.60
CA ASN A 3 -10.46 -4.11 -10.44
C ASN A 3 -10.34 -3.17 -9.24
N LEU A 4 -9.96 -1.93 -9.52
CA LEU A 4 -9.73 -0.87 -8.51
C LEU A 4 -11.01 -0.44 -7.76
N GLN A 5 -12.17 -1.05 -8.02
CA GLN A 5 -13.43 -0.80 -7.31
C GLN A 5 -13.71 -1.78 -6.16
N SER A 6 -12.96 -2.89 -6.05
CA SER A 6 -13.11 -3.85 -4.97
C SER A 6 -12.08 -3.59 -3.87
N TYR A 7 -12.53 -3.29 -2.64
CA TYR A 7 -11.63 -3.07 -1.51
C TYR A 7 -10.70 -4.29 -1.28
N ASN A 8 -11.17 -5.52 -1.48
CA ASN A 8 -10.34 -6.71 -1.33
C ASN A 8 -9.21 -6.76 -2.38
N GLU A 9 -9.52 -6.50 -3.66
CA GLU A 9 -8.47 -6.51 -4.70
C GLU A 9 -7.45 -5.38 -4.50
N VAL A 10 -7.91 -4.24 -4.00
CA VAL A 10 -7.03 -3.11 -3.67
C VAL A 10 -6.10 -3.47 -2.51
N LEU A 11 -6.63 -4.06 -1.44
CA LEU A 11 -5.82 -4.47 -0.29
C LEU A 11 -4.85 -5.60 -0.65
N ASP A 12 -5.24 -6.54 -1.50
CA ASP A 12 -4.35 -7.60 -2.00
C ASP A 12 -3.24 -7.05 -2.90
N PHE A 13 -3.55 -6.07 -3.76
CA PHE A 13 -2.53 -5.36 -4.53
C PHE A 13 -1.55 -4.63 -3.61
N LEU A 14 -2.04 -3.93 -2.59
CA LEU A 14 -1.20 -3.20 -1.64
C LEU A 14 -0.29 -4.14 -0.85
N ASP A 15 -0.79 -5.29 -0.42
CA ASP A 15 0.02 -6.31 0.27
C ASP A 15 1.16 -6.82 -0.63
N LEU A 16 0.85 -7.21 -1.88
CA LEU A 16 1.86 -7.64 -2.86
C LEU A 16 2.88 -6.52 -3.18
N PHE A 17 2.39 -5.28 -3.28
CA PHE A 17 3.24 -4.12 -3.51
C PHE A 17 4.21 -3.92 -2.34
N PHE A 18 3.73 -3.95 -1.10
CA PHE A 18 4.59 -3.80 0.07
C PHE A 18 5.60 -4.93 0.20
N GLN A 19 5.19 -6.19 -0.01
CA GLN A 19 6.12 -7.33 0.00
C GLN A 19 7.25 -7.19 -1.02
N LYS A 20 7.00 -6.53 -2.16
CA LYS A 20 7.99 -6.32 -3.23
C LYS A 20 8.93 -5.14 -2.95
N TYR A 21 8.43 -4.10 -2.29
CA TYR A 21 9.12 -2.80 -2.19
C TYR A 21 9.68 -2.47 -0.80
N ILE A 22 9.17 -3.11 0.25
CA ILE A 22 9.65 -2.97 1.62
C ILE A 22 10.61 -4.13 1.91
N LEU A 23 11.88 -3.79 2.17
CA LEU A 23 12.92 -4.77 2.49
C LEU A 23 13.01 -5.03 3.99
N ASP A 24 12.64 -4.06 4.82
CA ASP A 24 12.59 -4.23 6.27
C ASP A 24 11.35 -5.02 6.70
N SER A 25 11.58 -6.18 7.33
CA SER A 25 10.52 -7.09 7.74
C SER A 25 9.60 -6.50 8.81
N ASN A 26 10.10 -5.65 9.71
CA ASN A 26 9.28 -5.06 10.76
C ASN A 26 8.30 -4.06 10.15
N CYS A 27 8.78 -3.26 9.20
CA CYS A 27 7.97 -2.29 8.49
C CYS A 27 6.95 -2.97 7.57
N LEU A 28 7.31 -4.09 6.95
CA LEU A 28 6.35 -4.89 6.18
C LEU A 28 5.22 -5.40 7.08
N GLN A 29 5.56 -5.89 8.27
CA GLN A 29 4.60 -6.39 9.24
C GLN A 29 3.66 -5.29 9.77
N ASP A 30 4.18 -4.08 9.98
CA ASP A 30 3.37 -2.90 10.34
C ASP A 30 2.37 -2.55 9.23
N MET A 31 2.80 -2.54 7.96
CA MET A 31 1.91 -2.28 6.82
C MET A 31 0.83 -3.35 6.68
N GLN A 32 1.19 -4.62 6.83
CA GLN A 32 0.24 -5.73 6.80
C GLN A 32 -0.80 -5.62 7.91
N SER A 33 -0.39 -5.19 9.10
CA SER A 33 -1.31 -4.94 10.22
C SER A 33 -2.33 -3.83 9.91
N ILE A 34 -1.91 -2.77 9.20
CA ILE A 34 -2.81 -1.72 8.73
C ILE A 34 -3.79 -2.28 7.69
N LEU A 35 -3.31 -3.08 6.73
CA LEU A 35 -4.15 -3.71 5.71
C LEU A 35 -5.17 -4.68 6.32
N ASP A 36 -4.79 -5.45 7.33
CA ASP A 36 -5.71 -6.33 8.04
C ASP A 36 -6.77 -5.57 8.84
N GLY A 37 -6.42 -4.42 9.40
CA GLY A 37 -7.40 -3.48 9.97
C GLY A 37 -8.39 -3.00 8.91
N CYS A 38 -7.89 -2.59 7.75
CA CYS A 38 -8.70 -2.17 6.60
C CYS A 38 -9.64 -3.28 6.10
N ARG A 39 -9.17 -4.54 6.06
CA ARG A 39 -9.99 -5.72 5.68
C ARG A 39 -11.15 -5.94 6.65
N LYS A 40 -10.90 -5.82 7.96
CA LYS A 40 -11.94 -5.98 9.01
C LYS A 40 -13.04 -4.91 8.88
N GLU A 41 -12.63 -3.68 8.64
CA GLU A 41 -13.53 -2.53 8.47
C GLU A 41 -14.15 -2.45 7.05
N LYS A 42 -13.73 -3.34 6.13
CA LYS A 42 -14.15 -3.35 4.70
C LYS A 42 -13.97 -2.00 4.02
N MET A 43 -12.88 -1.32 4.34
CA MET A 43 -12.54 -0.01 3.81
C MET A 43 -11.09 0.03 3.35
N VAL A 44 -10.74 1.00 2.51
CA VAL A 44 -9.35 1.25 2.11
C VAL A 44 -8.96 2.61 2.69
N ALA A 45 -8.14 2.61 3.75
CA ALA A 45 -7.65 3.85 4.37
C ALA A 45 -6.42 4.37 3.61
N MET A 46 -6.58 4.69 2.32
CA MET A 46 -5.45 4.97 1.41
C MET A 46 -4.56 6.12 1.90
N ARG A 47 -5.12 7.16 2.50
CA ARG A 47 -4.34 8.27 3.10
C ARG A 47 -3.45 7.83 4.27
N ALA A 48 -3.96 6.96 5.13
CA ALA A 48 -3.20 6.45 6.28
C ALA A 48 -2.07 5.55 5.79
N ILE A 49 -2.38 4.69 4.82
CA ILE A 49 -1.43 3.79 4.17
C ILE A 49 -0.32 4.60 3.48
N ASP A 50 -0.67 5.63 2.69
CA ASP A 50 0.30 6.50 2.02
C ASP A 50 1.19 7.26 3.02
N SER A 51 0.60 7.84 4.08
CA SER A 51 1.38 8.51 5.12
C SER A 51 2.37 7.56 5.81
N CYS A 52 1.91 6.36 6.18
CA CYS A 52 2.79 5.36 6.79
C CYS A 52 3.92 4.97 5.83
N PHE A 53 3.59 4.74 4.55
CA PHE A 53 4.57 4.34 3.54
C PHE A 53 5.61 5.44 3.27
N MET A 54 5.19 6.71 3.22
CA MET A 54 6.10 7.85 3.06
C MET A 54 6.99 8.05 4.28
N GLU A 55 6.44 7.88 5.50
CA GLU A 55 7.23 7.94 6.72
C GLU A 55 8.28 6.82 6.77
N TYR A 56 7.90 5.59 6.37
CA TYR A 56 8.81 4.47 6.21
C TYR A 56 9.94 4.81 5.25
N ARG A 57 9.61 5.26 4.03
CA ARG A 57 10.61 5.65 3.01
C ARG A 57 11.59 6.69 3.52
N ARG A 58 11.13 7.61 4.37
CA ARG A 58 11.98 8.65 4.98
C ARG A 58 12.92 8.08 6.04
N LYS A 59 12.47 7.09 6.84
CA LYS A 59 13.24 6.53 7.95
C LYS A 59 14.29 5.52 7.52
N THR A 60 13.95 4.60 6.63
CA THR A 60 14.82 3.46 6.32
C THR A 60 15.69 3.68 5.09
N GLN A 61 15.30 4.58 4.17
CA GLN A 61 15.89 4.71 2.82
C GLN A 61 16.00 3.38 2.04
N ASP A 62 15.36 2.31 2.54
CA ASP A 62 15.51 0.94 2.09
C ASP A 62 14.27 0.52 1.30
N TYR A 63 14.09 1.18 0.16
CA TYR A 63 12.98 0.93 -0.75
C TYR A 63 13.48 0.76 -2.18
N ARG A 64 12.92 -0.22 -2.88
CA ARG A 64 13.08 -0.31 -4.33
C ARG A 64 12.23 0.77 -5.00
N VAL A 65 12.74 1.35 -6.07
CA VAL A 65 11.98 2.36 -6.84
C VAL A 65 10.86 1.65 -7.59
N PRO A 66 9.58 2.00 -7.36
CA PRO A 66 8.47 1.43 -8.12
C PRO A 66 8.54 1.81 -9.59
N THR A 67 7.98 0.98 -10.46
CA THR A 67 7.90 1.28 -11.90
C THR A 67 6.88 2.40 -12.17
N ILE A 68 6.96 3.05 -13.34
CA ILE A 68 6.01 4.08 -13.76
C ILE A 68 4.57 3.55 -13.75
N GLU A 69 4.37 2.31 -14.19
CA GLU A 69 3.04 1.66 -14.20
C GLU A 69 2.46 1.51 -12.79
N GLU A 70 3.27 1.03 -11.83
CA GLU A 70 2.82 0.87 -10.44
C GLU A 70 2.58 2.22 -9.75
N LEU A 71 3.34 3.26 -10.10
CA LEU A 71 3.08 4.63 -9.63
C LEU A 71 1.74 5.17 -10.15
N GLU A 72 1.38 4.86 -11.40
CA GLU A 72 0.09 5.25 -11.96
C GLU A 72 -1.05 4.50 -11.27
N ILE A 73 -0.89 3.20 -10.97
CA ILE A 73 -1.85 2.43 -10.16
C ILE A 73 -1.99 3.06 -8.77
N TRP A 74 -0.88 3.43 -8.12
CA TRP A 74 -0.89 4.08 -6.81
C TRP A 74 -1.68 5.40 -6.83
N LYS A 75 -1.45 6.26 -7.83
CA LYS A 75 -2.21 7.51 -8.00
C LYS A 75 -3.69 7.26 -8.23
N GLN A 76 -4.04 6.26 -9.03
CA GLN A 76 -5.44 5.89 -9.27
C GLN A 76 -6.11 5.42 -7.97
N LEU A 77 -5.44 4.56 -7.20
CA LEU A 77 -5.93 4.12 -5.89
C LEU A 77 -6.14 5.30 -4.94
N PHE A 78 -5.20 6.24 -4.90
CA PHE A 78 -5.32 7.44 -4.10
C PHE A 78 -6.52 8.30 -4.50
N ASN A 79 -6.79 8.45 -5.79
CA ASN A 79 -7.93 9.23 -6.28
C ASN A 79 -9.28 8.55 -6.02
N VAL A 80 -9.34 7.22 -6.07
CA VAL A 80 -10.60 6.46 -5.91
C VAL A 80 -10.97 6.29 -4.43
N TRP A 81 -9.99 6.09 -3.56
CA TRP A 81 -10.18 5.70 -2.16
C TRP A 81 -9.78 6.81 -1.16
N GLN A 82 -9.90 8.07 -1.58
CA GLN A 82 -9.46 9.24 -0.82
C GLN A 82 -10.36 9.66 0.34
#